data_AF-A0A9P5Z7G9-F1
#
_entry.id   AF-A0A9P5Z7G9-F1
#
_cell.length_a   1.000
_cell.length_b   1.000
_cell.length_c   1.000
_cell.angle_alpha   90.00
_cell.angle_beta   90.00
_cell.angle_gamma   90.00
#
_symmetry.space_group_name_H-M   'P 1'
#
loop_
_entity.id
_entity.type
_entity.pdbx_description
1 polymer ?
#
loop_
_entity_poly.entity_id
_entity_poly.type
_entity_poly.pdbx_seq_one_letter_code
_entity_poly.pdbx_strand_id
1 'polypeptide(L)'
;LPKIRHRPEYPNLKYENMKDSGGKDKRGEGCQKFYSKYGQARLTGGIMCVWCTHSVCYGFHCIPSAEGRNDVFSAIYTRWRLAPKVIVYDFACALQPYCMTREPAFFANTLFVIDTFHAMGHTKCGHAAFLNTYCDTNPELLYINSSAAECGNGGILRIRKPVAYMSQERAIVYTKTFISIWNRHRIRAMERSNMY
;
A
#
# COMPACT_ATOMS: atom_id res chain seq x y z
N LEU A 1 10.96 -6.78 -4.95
CA LEU A 1 12.24 -6.15 -4.54
C LEU A 1 12.89 -6.99 -3.44
N PRO A 2 14.21 -7.22 -3.47
CA PRO A 2 14.91 -7.89 -2.36
C PRO A 2 14.83 -7.05 -1.08
N LYS A 3 14.91 -7.71 0.06
CA LYS A 3 15.07 -7.02 1.35
C LYS A 3 16.50 -6.47 1.40
N ILE A 4 16.64 -5.16 1.62
CA ILE A 4 17.94 -4.47 1.66
C ILE A 4 18.32 -4.00 3.07
N ARG A 5 17.35 -3.94 3.99
CA ARG A 5 17.58 -3.61 5.40
C ARG A 5 16.56 -4.30 6.29
N HIS A 6 16.90 -4.43 7.57
CA HIS A 6 15.98 -4.92 8.59
C HIS A 6 15.09 -3.79 9.10
N ARG A 7 13.86 -4.13 9.50
CA ARG A 7 13.00 -3.18 10.20
C ARG A 7 13.56 -2.98 11.63
N PRO A 8 13.79 -1.73 12.08
CA PRO A 8 14.23 -1.45 13.43
C PRO A 8 13.12 -1.72 14.44
N GLU A 9 13.53 -1.88 15.69
CA GLU A 9 12.62 -1.91 16.83
C GLU A 9 12.55 -0.53 17.46
N TYR A 10 11.36 -0.16 17.93
CA TYR A 10 11.12 1.14 18.56
C TYR A 10 10.65 0.93 20.00
N PRO A 11 11.54 0.54 20.93
CA PRO A 11 11.17 0.14 22.30
C PRO A 11 10.50 1.26 23.09
N ASN A 12 10.79 2.52 22.75
CA ASN A 12 10.20 3.69 23.40
C ASN A 12 8.78 4.04 22.89
N LEU A 13 8.31 3.39 21.82
CA LEU A 13 6.95 3.56 21.33
C LEU A 13 6.02 2.57 22.01
N LYS A 14 5.15 3.08 22.89
CA LYS A 14 4.22 2.29 23.73
C LYS A 14 3.37 1.26 22.96
N TYR A 15 3.10 1.50 21.69
CA TYR A 15 2.22 0.69 20.83
C TYR A 15 2.99 -0.10 19.76
N GLU A 16 4.32 -0.19 19.84
CA GLU A 16 5.13 -0.86 18.81
C GLU A 16 4.82 -2.35 18.65
N ASN A 17 4.64 -3.04 19.78
CA ASN A 17 4.39 -4.47 19.84
C ASN A 17 2.89 -4.81 19.97
N MET A 18 2.02 -3.79 19.91
CA MET A 18 0.59 -4.01 19.95
C MET A 18 0.07 -4.29 18.54
N LYS A 19 -1.03 -5.06 18.46
CA LYS A 19 -1.73 -5.27 17.20
C LYS A 19 -2.10 -3.89 16.62
N ASP A 20 -1.75 -3.64 15.36
CA ASP A 20 -2.11 -2.40 14.70
C ASP A 20 -3.64 -2.30 14.69
N SER A 21 -4.15 -1.38 15.49
CA SER A 21 -5.58 -1.16 15.71
C SER A 21 -6.16 -0.13 14.74
N GLY A 22 -5.39 0.23 13.71
CA GLY A 22 -5.69 1.34 12.82
C GLY A 22 -5.42 2.69 13.48
N GLY A 23 -5.48 3.76 12.69
CA GLY A 23 -5.48 5.13 13.19
C GLY A 23 -6.79 5.43 13.91
N LYS A 24 -6.92 5.04 15.17
CA LYS A 24 -7.98 5.52 16.06
C LYS A 24 -7.58 6.90 16.60
N ASP A 25 -8.48 7.88 16.52
CA ASP A 25 -8.31 9.12 17.27
C ASP A 25 -8.67 8.89 18.76
N LYS A 26 -8.44 9.89 19.61
CA LYS A 26 -8.76 9.83 21.05
C LYS A 26 -10.25 9.61 21.36
N ARG A 27 -11.13 9.77 20.36
CA ARG A 27 -12.58 9.60 20.46
C ARG A 27 -13.07 8.28 19.86
N GLY A 28 -12.17 7.44 19.33
CA GLY A 28 -12.51 6.18 18.68
C GLY A 28 -13.01 6.32 17.24
N GLU A 29 -12.89 7.50 16.64
CA GLU A 29 -13.49 7.89 15.35
C GLU A 29 -12.48 8.04 14.20
N GLY A 30 -11.25 7.57 14.37
CA GLY A 30 -10.25 7.70 13.32
C GLY A 30 -10.56 6.79 12.13
N CYS A 31 -10.09 7.15 10.93
CA CYS A 31 -10.46 6.50 9.66
C CYS A 31 -10.31 4.97 9.76
N GLN A 32 -11.43 4.25 9.69
CA GLN A 32 -11.46 2.79 9.76
C GLN A 32 -11.53 2.26 8.33
N LYS A 33 -10.40 1.78 7.78
CA LYS A 33 -10.44 0.93 6.58
C LYS A 33 -11.05 -0.41 6.99
N PHE A 34 -12.36 -0.59 6.84
CA PHE A 34 -13.15 -1.85 6.90
C PHE A 34 -12.61 -3.00 7.80
N TYR A 35 -12.01 -2.69 8.96
CA TYR A 35 -11.36 -3.68 9.82
C TYR A 35 -12.38 -4.71 10.34
N SER A 36 -13.64 -4.27 10.49
CA SER A 36 -14.75 -5.07 10.98
C SER A 36 -15.19 -6.18 10.04
N LYS A 37 -14.95 -6.06 8.72
CA LYS A 37 -15.49 -7.03 7.73
C LYS A 37 -14.60 -8.28 7.56
N TYR A 38 -13.29 -8.15 7.77
CA TYR A 38 -12.34 -9.26 7.59
C TYR A 38 -12.17 -10.12 8.84
N GLY A 39 -12.27 -9.53 10.04
CA GLY A 39 -12.08 -10.25 11.30
C GLY A 39 -13.14 -11.32 11.60
N GLN A 40 -14.35 -11.20 11.03
CA GLN A 40 -15.47 -12.10 11.33
C GLN A 40 -15.44 -13.42 10.56
N ALA A 41 -14.66 -13.53 9.47
CA ALA A 41 -14.77 -14.65 8.53
C ALA A 41 -13.66 -15.72 8.67
N ARG A 42 -12.76 -15.64 9.68
CA ARG A 42 -11.53 -16.49 9.78
C ARG A 42 -10.68 -16.51 8.49
N LEU A 43 -10.83 -15.50 7.64
CA LEU A 43 -10.06 -15.35 6.42
C LEU A 43 -8.71 -14.69 6.75
N THR A 44 -7.69 -15.02 5.97
CA THR A 44 -6.43 -14.25 6.00
C THR A 44 -6.71 -12.80 5.61
N GLY A 45 -5.86 -11.86 6.05
CA GLY A 45 -5.97 -10.44 5.71
C GLY A 45 -5.75 -10.12 4.23
N GLY A 46 -5.49 -11.14 3.40
CA GLY A 46 -5.38 -11.03 1.95
C GLY A 46 -3.95 -10.84 1.46
N ILE A 47 -3.84 -10.24 0.28
CA ILE A 47 -2.56 -9.92 -0.36
C ILE A 47 -2.52 -8.41 -0.58
N MET A 48 -1.48 -7.77 -0.07
CA MET A 48 -1.15 -6.38 -0.37
C MET A 48 -0.12 -6.34 -1.49
N CYS A 49 -0.44 -5.66 -2.59
CA CYS A 49 0.47 -5.47 -3.71
C CYS A 49 0.95 -4.01 -3.75
N VAL A 50 2.20 -3.80 -4.16
CA VAL A 50 2.76 -2.46 -4.39
C VAL A 50 2.93 -2.26 -5.88
N TRP A 51 2.31 -1.22 -6.41
CA TRP A 51 2.27 -0.90 -7.83
C TRP A 51 2.99 0.42 -8.11
N CYS A 52 3.59 0.54 -9.28
CA CYS A 52 4.01 1.83 -9.81
C CYS A 52 2.87 2.48 -10.63
N THR A 53 3.05 3.74 -11.02
CA THR A 53 2.11 4.49 -11.88
C THR A 53 1.83 3.82 -13.23
N HIS A 54 2.77 3.02 -13.73
CA HIS A 54 2.59 2.24 -14.96
C HIS A 54 1.83 0.91 -14.76
N SER A 55 1.32 0.66 -13.55
CA SER A 55 0.67 -0.59 -13.13
C SER A 55 1.58 -1.82 -13.23
N VAL A 56 2.89 -1.63 -13.06
CA VAL A 56 3.85 -2.72 -12.83
C VAL A 56 3.91 -2.98 -11.33
N CYS A 57 3.78 -4.24 -10.92
CA CYS A 57 3.85 -4.65 -9.53
C CYS A 57 5.30 -4.84 -9.08
N TYR A 58 5.73 -4.14 -8.03
CA TYR A 58 7.06 -4.32 -7.43
C TYR A 58 7.15 -5.54 -6.51
N GLY A 59 6.01 -6.02 -6.03
CA GLY A 59 5.89 -7.18 -5.18
C GLY A 59 4.60 -7.19 -4.38
N PHE A 60 4.45 -8.25 -3.59
CA PHE A 60 3.29 -8.47 -2.75
C PHE A 60 3.69 -8.95 -1.35
N HIS A 61 2.76 -8.81 -0.41
CA HIS A 61 2.87 -9.27 0.96
C HIS A 61 1.59 -9.99 1.37
N CYS A 62 1.70 -11.20 1.89
CA CYS A 62 0.57 -11.95 2.44
C CYS A 62 0.28 -11.45 3.84
N ILE A 63 -0.91 -10.92 4.06
CA ILE A 63 -1.32 -10.36 5.34
C ILE A 63 -1.99 -11.48 6.17
N PRO A 64 -1.46 -11.82 7.35
CA PRO A 64 -1.96 -12.94 8.14
C PRO A 64 -3.31 -12.65 8.82
N SER A 65 -3.63 -11.39 9.15
CA SER A 65 -4.88 -11.07 9.86
C SER A 65 -5.63 -9.84 9.34
N ALA A 66 -5.04 -8.65 9.43
CA ALA A 66 -5.65 -7.42 8.94
C ALA A 66 -4.57 -6.49 8.39
N GLU A 67 -4.89 -5.79 7.31
CA GLU A 67 -3.99 -4.84 6.67
C GLU A 67 -3.73 -3.66 7.62
N GLY A 68 -2.49 -3.56 8.11
CA GLY A 68 -2.07 -2.47 8.99
C GLY A 68 -1.12 -1.48 8.31
N ARG A 69 -0.89 -0.35 8.97
CA ARG A 69 0.16 0.62 8.62
C ARG A 69 1.54 -0.02 8.71
N ASN A 70 1.72 -0.95 9.64
CA ASN A 70 2.99 -1.66 9.83
C ASN A 70 3.42 -2.44 8.58
N ASP A 71 2.51 -3.14 7.91
CA ASP A 71 2.88 -3.95 6.74
C ASP A 71 3.38 -3.06 5.61
N VAL A 72 2.69 -1.93 5.37
CA VAL A 72 3.08 -0.92 4.36
C VAL A 72 4.41 -0.25 4.75
N PHE A 73 4.54 0.22 5.99
CA PHE A 73 5.78 0.81 6.50
C PHE A 73 6.96 -0.16 6.35
N SER A 74 6.79 -1.38 6.86
CA SER A 74 7.79 -2.45 6.78
C SER A 74 8.15 -2.75 5.34
N ALA A 75 7.17 -2.79 4.44
CA ALA A 75 7.39 -3.01 3.03
C ALA A 75 8.31 -1.94 2.43
N ILE A 76 7.96 -0.67 2.63
CA ILE A 76 8.69 0.45 2.03
C ILE A 76 10.09 0.55 2.65
N TYR A 77 10.18 0.59 3.98
CA TYR A 77 11.45 0.79 4.67
C TYR A 77 12.47 -0.31 4.34
N THR A 78 12.04 -1.57 4.35
CA THR A 78 12.96 -2.71 4.18
C THR A 78 13.39 -2.97 2.74
N ARG A 79 12.67 -2.43 1.75
CA ARG A 79 12.85 -2.76 0.31
C ARG A 79 13.35 -1.58 -0.52
N TRP A 80 13.19 -0.34 -0.05
CA TRP A 80 13.64 0.87 -0.76
C TRP A 80 14.92 1.44 -0.16
N ARG A 81 15.89 1.80 -1.01
CA ARG A 81 17.12 2.49 -0.58
C ARG A 81 16.83 3.92 -0.12
N LEU A 82 15.95 4.60 -0.85
CA LEU A 82 15.41 5.92 -0.54
C LEU A 82 13.89 5.81 -0.59
N ALA A 83 13.19 6.46 0.34
CA ALA A 83 11.74 6.46 0.33
C ALA A 83 11.20 7.00 -1.01
N PRO A 84 10.08 6.45 -1.52
CA PRO A 84 9.40 7.03 -2.67
C PRO A 84 9.08 8.51 -2.42
N LYS A 85 9.17 9.34 -3.46
CA LYS A 85 8.79 10.77 -3.35
C LYS A 85 7.30 10.94 -3.07
N VAL A 86 6.47 10.03 -3.60
CA VAL A 86 5.02 10.02 -3.42
C VAL A 86 4.58 8.61 -3.09
N ILE A 87 3.75 8.47 -2.07
CA ILE A 87 3.04 7.24 -1.71
C ILE A 87 1.55 7.53 -1.81
N VAL A 88 0.91 6.88 -2.78
CA VAL A 88 -0.56 6.88 -2.90
C VAL A 88 -1.09 5.65 -2.18
N TYR A 89 -1.95 5.86 -1.18
CA TYR A 89 -2.52 4.78 -0.39
C TYR A 89 -3.84 5.20 0.26
N ASP A 90 -4.86 4.35 0.18
CA ASP A 90 -6.20 4.64 0.75
C ASP A 90 -6.11 4.99 2.23
N PHE A 91 -5.14 4.43 2.96
CA PHE A 91 -4.95 4.72 4.38
C PHE A 91 -3.72 5.60 4.67
N ALA A 92 -3.34 6.45 3.71
CA ALA A 92 -2.20 7.36 3.81
C ALA A 92 -2.30 8.31 5.02
N CYS A 93 -3.50 8.81 5.35
CA CYS A 93 -3.73 9.72 6.49
C CYS A 93 -3.23 9.16 7.83
N ALA A 94 -3.31 7.85 8.04
CA ALA A 94 -2.82 7.21 9.25
C ALA A 94 -1.42 6.61 9.08
N LEU A 95 -1.03 6.30 7.84
CA LEU A 95 0.30 5.81 7.50
C LEU A 95 1.37 6.90 7.68
N GLN A 96 1.11 8.13 7.22
CA GLN A 96 2.07 9.23 7.34
C GLN A 96 2.55 9.45 8.78
N PRO A 97 1.69 9.71 9.79
CA PRO A 97 2.15 9.90 11.16
C PRO A 97 2.83 8.64 11.71
N TYR A 98 2.39 7.45 11.29
CA TYR A 98 3.02 6.19 11.68
C TYR A 98 4.47 6.09 11.18
N CYS A 99 4.71 6.46 9.92
CA CYS A 99 6.03 6.52 9.30
C CYS A 99 6.92 7.60 9.94
N MET A 100 6.39 8.82 10.10
CA MET A 100 7.14 9.95 10.65
C MET A 100 7.51 9.77 12.12
N THR A 101 6.71 9.04 12.90
CA THR A 101 7.04 8.73 14.31
C THR A 101 8.21 7.75 14.43
N ARG A 102 8.46 6.94 13.39
CA ARG A 102 9.46 5.87 13.39
C ARG A 102 10.73 6.27 12.67
N GLU A 103 10.59 6.75 11.44
CA GLU A 103 11.71 6.99 10.52
C GLU A 103 11.58 8.35 9.83
N PRO A 104 11.55 9.46 10.59
CA PRO A 104 11.32 10.79 10.03
C PRO A 104 12.38 11.19 9.00
N ALA A 105 13.65 10.85 9.22
CA ALA A 105 14.72 11.16 8.28
C ALA A 105 14.58 10.41 6.94
N PHE A 106 14.13 9.16 6.98
CA PHE A 106 13.93 8.35 5.77
C PHE A 106 12.74 8.86 4.94
N PHE A 107 11.66 9.28 5.60
CA PHE A 107 10.42 9.75 4.96
C PHE A 107 10.32 11.28 4.83
N ALA A 108 11.36 12.03 5.16
CA ALA A 108 11.34 13.50 5.20
C ALA A 108 10.87 14.15 3.89
N ASN A 109 11.20 13.51 2.76
CA ASN A 109 10.88 14.00 1.41
C ASN A 109 9.78 13.18 0.73
N THR A 110 8.94 12.50 1.51
CA THR A 110 7.86 11.65 1.00
C THR A 110 6.50 12.30 1.23
N LEU A 111 5.80 12.56 0.14
CA LEU A 111 4.39 12.97 0.15
C LEU A 111 3.50 11.73 0.30
N PHE A 112 2.64 11.74 1.31
CA PHE A 112 1.64 10.69 1.55
C PHE A 112 0.27 11.22 1.19
N VAL A 113 -0.42 10.54 0.27
CA VAL A 113 -1.70 11.00 -0.27
C VAL A 113 -2.67 9.84 -0.46
N ILE A 114 -3.94 10.13 -0.20
CA ILE A 114 -5.07 9.25 -0.45
C ILE A 114 -5.44 9.40 -1.92
N ASP A 115 -5.70 8.25 -2.55
CA ASP A 115 -6.23 8.20 -3.92
C ASP A 115 -7.58 8.93 -4.02
N THR A 116 -7.78 9.62 -5.14
CA THR A 116 -8.93 10.49 -5.38
C THR A 116 -10.27 9.72 -5.31
N PHE A 117 -10.31 8.47 -5.78
CA PHE A 117 -11.53 7.65 -5.70
C PHE A 117 -11.90 7.29 -4.26
N HIS A 118 -10.90 7.09 -3.40
CA HIS A 118 -11.11 6.72 -2.01
C HIS A 118 -11.36 7.94 -1.11
N ALA A 119 -11.02 9.16 -1.57
CA ALA A 119 -11.13 10.41 -0.80
C ALA A 119 -12.53 10.64 -0.19
N MET A 120 -13.61 10.24 -0.87
CA MET A 120 -14.98 10.38 -0.37
C MET A 120 -15.22 9.64 0.96
N GLY A 121 -14.48 8.56 1.22
CA GLY A 121 -14.58 7.79 2.46
C GLY A 121 -13.90 8.44 3.66
N HIS A 122 -13.17 9.54 3.45
CA HIS A 122 -12.32 10.20 4.45
C HIS A 122 -12.90 11.53 4.93
N THR A 123 -14.14 11.52 5.40
CA THR A 123 -14.87 12.73 5.82
C THR A 123 -14.28 13.45 7.03
N LYS A 124 -13.41 12.77 7.81
CA LYS A 124 -12.75 13.31 9.02
C LYS A 124 -11.24 13.56 8.85
N CYS A 125 -10.69 13.33 7.65
CA CYS A 125 -9.26 13.55 7.38
C CYS A 125 -9.01 14.99 6.92
N GLY A 126 -7.87 15.55 7.31
CA GLY A 126 -7.47 16.89 6.87
C GLY A 126 -7.12 16.95 5.39
N HIS A 127 -7.26 18.13 4.78
CA HIS A 127 -7.04 18.31 3.33
C HIS A 127 -5.65 17.91 2.85
N ALA A 128 -4.64 18.03 3.72
CA ALA A 128 -3.25 17.62 3.46
C ALA A 128 -3.07 16.11 3.22
N ALA A 129 -4.09 15.27 3.43
CA ALA A 129 -4.02 13.85 3.11
C ALA A 129 -4.52 13.53 1.70
N PHE A 130 -5.11 14.47 0.95
CA PHE A 130 -5.70 14.18 -0.37
C PHE A 130 -4.79 14.61 -1.51
N LEU A 131 -4.67 13.74 -2.52
CA LEU A 131 -3.89 14.01 -3.73
C LEU A 131 -4.33 15.32 -4.41
N ASN A 132 -5.64 15.51 -4.60
CA ASN A 132 -6.20 16.68 -5.28
C ASN A 132 -5.78 18.03 -4.66
N THR A 133 -5.60 18.09 -3.33
CA THR A 133 -5.18 19.31 -2.63
C THR A 133 -3.82 19.82 -3.13
N TYR A 134 -2.95 18.91 -3.56
CA TYR A 134 -1.61 19.25 -4.03
C TYR A 134 -1.53 19.50 -5.53
N CYS A 135 -2.52 19.05 -6.30
CA CYS A 135 -2.51 19.20 -7.76
C CYS A 135 -2.48 20.67 -8.20
N ASP A 136 -3.09 21.58 -7.44
CA ASP A 136 -3.11 23.01 -7.74
C ASP A 136 -1.71 23.64 -7.65
N THR A 137 -0.86 23.14 -6.75
CA THR A 137 0.48 23.67 -6.51
C THR A 137 1.58 22.85 -7.18
N ASN A 138 1.28 21.58 -7.49
CA ASN A 138 2.17 20.68 -8.20
C ASN A 138 1.38 19.88 -9.26
N PRO A 139 1.18 20.46 -10.45
CA PRO A 139 0.40 19.85 -11.52
C PRO A 139 0.94 18.48 -11.98
N GLU A 140 2.22 18.18 -11.77
CA GLU A 140 2.81 16.87 -12.09
C GLU A 140 2.11 15.71 -11.37
N LEU A 141 1.50 15.99 -10.21
CA LEU A 141 0.73 15.00 -9.46
C LEU A 141 -0.56 14.57 -10.18
N LEU A 142 -1.09 15.37 -11.11
CA LEU A 142 -2.24 15.00 -11.95
C LEU A 142 -1.90 13.88 -12.93
N TYR A 143 -0.64 13.75 -13.34
CA TYR A 143 -0.20 12.70 -14.26
C TYR A 143 0.14 11.39 -13.53
N ILE A 144 0.12 11.39 -12.19
CA ILE A 144 0.24 10.15 -11.42
C ILE A 144 -1.04 9.34 -11.60
N ASN A 145 -0.91 8.15 -12.16
CA ASN A 145 -1.98 7.17 -12.21
C ASN A 145 -2.30 6.65 -10.79
N SER A 146 -3.13 7.38 -10.05
CA SER A 146 -3.53 7.05 -8.69
C SER A 146 -4.38 5.77 -8.62
N SER A 147 -5.07 5.44 -9.72
CA SER A 147 -5.86 4.20 -9.89
C SER A 147 -5.02 2.96 -10.23
N ALA A 148 -3.69 3.07 -10.37
CA ALA A 148 -2.85 1.92 -10.74
C ALA A 148 -3.01 0.74 -9.78
N ALA A 149 -3.17 1.02 -8.48
CA ALA A 149 -3.40 0.02 -7.47
C ALA A 149 -4.78 -0.63 -7.59
N GLU A 150 -5.83 0.15 -7.86
CA GLU A 150 -7.19 -0.37 -8.06
C GLU A 150 -7.28 -1.28 -9.29
N CYS A 151 -6.75 -0.83 -10.44
CA CYS A 151 -6.68 -1.65 -11.65
C CYS A 151 -5.87 -2.94 -11.42
N GLY A 152 -4.73 -2.83 -10.72
CA GLY A 152 -3.89 -3.97 -10.36
C GLY A 152 -4.62 -4.96 -9.44
N ASN A 153 -5.34 -4.46 -8.45
CA ASN A 153 -6.16 -5.27 -7.54
C ASN A 153 -7.28 -6.01 -8.28
N GLY A 154 -7.91 -5.38 -9.27
CA GLY A 154 -8.83 -6.05 -10.19
C GLY A 154 -8.20 -7.24 -10.93
N GLY A 155 -6.92 -7.14 -11.29
CA GLY A 155 -6.12 -8.24 -11.83
C GLY A 155 -5.91 -9.36 -10.81
N ILE A 156 -5.54 -9.02 -9.57
CA ILE A 156 -5.31 -9.98 -8.48
C ILE A 156 -6.59 -10.73 -8.09
N LEU A 157 -7.76 -10.10 -8.19
CA LEU A 157 -9.04 -10.77 -7.93
C LEU A 157 -9.27 -12.00 -8.82
N ARG A 158 -8.68 -12.04 -10.02
CA ARG A 158 -8.79 -13.19 -10.96
C ARG A 158 -8.16 -14.46 -10.39
N ILE A 159 -7.15 -14.33 -9.55
CA ILE A 159 -6.46 -15.46 -8.91
C ILE A 159 -6.94 -15.74 -7.48
N ARG A 160 -7.92 -14.99 -6.97
CA ARG A 160 -8.44 -15.14 -5.60
C ARG A 160 -8.90 -16.56 -5.31
N LYS A 161 -9.72 -17.14 -6.20
CA LYS A 161 -10.28 -18.49 -6.02
C LYS A 161 -9.19 -19.57 -6.01
N PRO A 162 -8.30 -19.68 -7.02
CA PRO A 162 -7.25 -20.71 -6.99
C PRO A 162 -6.31 -20.55 -5.79
N VAL A 163 -5.91 -19.32 -5.43
CA VAL A 163 -5.03 -19.06 -4.28
C VAL A 163 -5.69 -19.50 -2.95
N ALA A 164 -7.00 -19.33 -2.81
CA ALA A 164 -7.71 -19.71 -1.58
C ALA A 164 -7.69 -21.21 -1.28
N TYR A 165 -7.46 -22.07 -2.27
CA TYR A 165 -7.37 -23.53 -2.10
C TYR A 165 -5.93 -24.05 -2.03
N MET A 166 -4.93 -23.16 -2.00
CA MET A 166 -3.52 -23.53 -1.96
C MET A 166 -2.95 -23.44 -0.54
N SER A 167 -1.94 -24.27 -0.26
CA SER A 167 -1.06 -24.03 0.88
C SER A 167 -0.32 -22.70 0.69
N GLN A 168 0.14 -22.09 1.79
CA GLN A 168 0.81 -20.79 1.76
C GLN A 168 2.00 -20.76 0.78
N GLU A 169 2.83 -21.79 0.78
CA GLU A 169 3.98 -21.91 -0.12
C GLU A 169 3.55 -21.89 -1.60
N ARG A 170 2.56 -22.73 -1.95
CA ARG A 170 2.02 -22.81 -3.31
C ARG A 170 1.36 -21.49 -3.72
N ALA A 171 0.61 -20.86 -2.82
CA ALA A 171 0.00 -19.55 -3.03
C ALA A 171 1.05 -18.47 -3.33
N ILE A 172 2.17 -18.45 -2.61
CA ILE A 172 3.28 -17.51 -2.84
C ILE A 172 3.88 -17.72 -4.24
N VAL A 173 4.21 -18.96 -4.60
CA VAL A 173 4.79 -19.27 -5.91
C VAL A 173 3.82 -18.91 -7.03
N TYR A 174 2.55 -19.31 -6.90
CA TYR A 174 1.52 -19.02 -7.90
C TYR A 174 1.30 -17.52 -8.10
N THR A 175 1.16 -16.77 -7.00
CA THR A 175 0.97 -15.31 -7.04
C THR A 175 2.17 -14.61 -7.67
N LYS A 176 3.40 -15.03 -7.30
CA LYS A 176 4.63 -14.50 -7.90
C LYS A 176 4.68 -14.74 -9.41
N THR A 177 4.33 -15.94 -9.86
CA THR A 177 4.30 -16.28 -11.30
C THR A 177 3.27 -15.44 -12.04
N PHE A 178 2.05 -15.33 -11.50
CA PHE A 178 0.99 -14.49 -12.07
C PHE A 178 1.44 -13.03 -12.23
N ILE A 179 2.01 -12.43 -11.17
CA ILE A 179 2.52 -11.07 -11.20
C ILE A 179 3.68 -10.91 -12.20
N SER A 180 4.54 -11.91 -12.32
CA SER A 180 5.66 -11.88 -13.28
C SER A 180 5.16 -11.83 -14.72
N ILE A 181 4.11 -12.60 -15.03
CA ILE A 181 3.43 -12.59 -16.34
C ILE A 181 2.74 -11.23 -16.56
N TRP A 182 1.98 -10.75 -15.58
CA TRP A 182 1.34 -9.42 -15.63
C TRP A 182 2.35 -8.32 -15.96
N ASN A 183 3.46 -8.26 -15.21
CA ASN A 183 4.51 -7.28 -15.40
C ASN A 183 5.10 -7.35 -16.80
N ARG A 184 5.37 -8.56 -17.31
CA ARG A 184 5.87 -8.74 -18.68
C ARG A 184 4.90 -8.19 -19.72
N HIS A 185 3.60 -8.42 -19.56
CA HIS A 185 2.60 -7.86 -20.48
C HIS A 185 2.53 -6.34 -20.41
N ARG A 186 2.58 -5.75 -19.21
CA ARG A 186 2.59 -4.28 -19.04
C ARG A 186 3.83 -3.66 -19.65
N ILE A 187 5.02 -4.23 -19.40
CA ILE A 187 6.29 -3.74 -19.96
C ILE A 187 6.27 -3.78 -21.48
N ARG A 188 5.88 -4.91 -22.09
CA ARG A 188 5.76 -5.03 -23.55
C ARG A 188 4.74 -4.08 -24.16
N ALA A 189 3.64 -3.80 -23.44
CA ALA A 189 2.65 -2.83 -23.91
C ALA A 189 3.24 -1.41 -23.94
N MET A 190 3.96 -1.02 -22.88
CA MET A 190 4.65 0.28 -22.82
C MET A 190 5.74 0.41 -23.90
N GLU A 191 6.55 -0.62 -24.10
CA GLU A 191 7.58 -0.64 -25.15
C GLU A 191 6.97 -0.39 -26.54
N ARG A 192 5.82 -1.01 -26.83
CA ARG A 192 5.11 -0.78 -28.11
C ARG A 192 4.53 0.62 -28.23
N SER A 193 4.05 1.19 -27.13
CA SER A 193 3.52 2.55 -27.10
C SER A 193 4.60 3.63 -27.23
N ASN A 194 5.84 3.34 -26.85
CA ASN A 194 6.98 4.28 -26.96
C ASN A 194 7.71 4.21 -28.32
N MET A 195 7.34 3.29 -29.22
CA MET A 195 7.90 3.22 -30.58
C MET A 195 7.14 4.07 -31.61
N TYR A 196 6.09 4.78 -31.18
CA TYR A 196 5.28 5.70 -31.97
C TYR A 196 5.11 7.01 -31.21
#